data_AF-A0A3D2JWY6-F1
#
_entry.id   AF-A0A3D2JWY6-F1
#
_cell.length_a   1.000
_cell.length_b   1.000
_cell.length_c   1.000
_cell.angle_alpha   90.00
_cell.angle_beta   90.00
_cell.angle_gamma   90.00
#
_symmetry.space_group_name_H-M   'P 1'
#
loop_
_entity.id
_entity.type
_entity.pdbx_description
1 polymer ?
#
loop_
_entity_poly.entity_id
_entity_poly.type
_entity_poly.pdbx_seq_one_letter_code
_entity_poly.pdbx_strand_id
1 'polypeptide(L)' 'DGQIQTYYLCRLKKGAPEINLERQKRPEFGRYKWIHPEDFKLKWLPEFKRQVYRAVMLDFFDVRL' A
#
# COMPACT_ATOMS: atom_id res chain seq x y z
N ASP A 1 -14.89 -4.28 16.81
CA ASP A 1 -15.31 -3.96 15.44
C ASP A 1 -14.12 -3.91 14.50
N GLY A 2 -14.01 -4.88 13.60
CA GLY A 2 -12.98 -4.94 12.57
C GLY A 2 -13.50 -4.40 11.23
N GLN A 3 -12.63 -4.35 10.23
CA GLN A 3 -13.02 -4.04 8.86
C GLN A 3 -12.86 -5.29 7.99
N ILE A 4 -13.89 -5.60 7.20
CA ILE A 4 -13.77 -6.52 6.07
C ILE A 4 -13.12 -5.72 4.94
N GLN A 5 -11.93 -6.13 4.50
CA GLN A 5 -11.11 -5.40 3.53
C GLN A 5 -10.81 -6.30 2.33
N THR A 6 -11.01 -5.77 1.12
CA THR A 6 -10.63 -6.40 -0.14
C THR A 6 -9.52 -5.57 -0.78
N TYR A 7 -8.39 -6.22 -1.11
CA TYR A 7 -7.24 -5.58 -1.74
C TYR A 7 -7.20 -5.83 -3.24
N TYR A 8 -6.66 -4.86 -4.00
CA TYR A 8 -6.52 -4.95 -5.45
C TYR A 8 -5.09 -4.60 -5.86
N LEU A 9 -4.51 -5.40 -6.75
CA LEU A 9 -3.24 -5.09 -7.40
C LEU A 9 -3.49 -4.24 -8.65
N CYS A 10 -3.04 -2.99 -8.63
CA CYS A 10 -3.24 -2.05 -9.73
C CYS A 10 -1.93 -1.78 -10.47
N ARG A 11 -1.96 -1.87 -11.81
CA ARG A 11 -0.87 -1.43 -12.68
C ARG A 11 -1.16 -0.04 -13.23
N LEU A 12 -0.28 0.92 -12.96
CA LEU A 12 -0.38 2.26 -13.56
C LEU A 12 -0.18 2.17 -15.08
N LYS A 13 -1.07 2.82 -15.83
CA LYS A 13 -0.96 2.91 -17.29
C LYS A 13 0.19 3.83 -17.67
N LYS A 14 0.80 3.56 -18.83
CA LYS A 14 1.76 4.48 -19.44
C LYS A 14 1.09 5.85 -19.63
N GLY A 15 1.76 6.92 -19.17
CA GLY A 15 1.26 8.29 -19.24
C GLY A 15 0.27 8.70 -18.15
N ALA A 16 0.08 7.89 -17.09
CA ALA A 16 -0.65 8.33 -15.91
C ALA A 16 -0.03 9.62 -15.33
N PRO A 17 -0.84 10.60 -14.89
CA PRO A 17 -0.32 11.81 -14.27
C PRO A 17 0.39 11.46 -12.95
N GLU A 18 1.24 12.36 -12.49
CA GLU A 18 1.89 12.24 -11.19
C GLU A 18 0.87 12.20 -10.05
N ILE A 19 1.21 11.50 -8.96
CA ILE A 19 0.36 11.43 -7.77
C ILE A 19 0.27 12.81 -7.11
N ASN A 20 -0.92 13.40 -7.13
CA ASN A 20 -1.21 14.65 -6.43
C ASN A 20 -1.90 14.36 -5.09
N LEU A 21 -1.15 14.50 -3.99
CA LEU A 21 -1.64 14.29 -2.63
C LEU A 21 -2.51 15.45 -2.09
N GLU A 22 -2.38 16.65 -2.66
CA GLU A 22 -3.03 17.88 -2.17
C GLU A 22 -4.41 18.12 -2.79
N ARG A 23 -4.89 17.20 -3.64
CA ARG A 23 -6.18 17.32 -4.33
C ARG A 23 -7.37 17.45 -3.37
N GLN A 24 -7.28 16.92 -2.16
CA GLN A 24 -8.36 16.91 -1.17
C GLN A 24 -8.14 17.94 -0.06
N LYS A 25 -9.23 18.52 0.47
CA LYS A 25 -9.19 19.52 1.57
C LYS A 25 -8.53 18.99 2.86
N ARG A 26 -8.58 17.67 3.09
CA ARG A 26 -7.94 16.98 4.21
C ARG A 26 -7.27 15.71 3.67
N PRO A 27 -6.01 15.80 3.22
CA PRO A 27 -5.33 14.67 2.60
C PRO A 27 -5.02 13.59 3.62
N GLU A 28 -5.27 12.33 3.26
CA GLU A 28 -4.91 11.17 4.09
C GLU A 28 -3.39 10.95 4.15
N PHE A 29 -2.68 11.28 3.06
CA PHE A 29 -1.25 11.07 2.91
C PHE A 29 -0.51 12.39 2.74
N GLY A 30 0.62 12.54 3.44
CA GLY A 30 1.50 13.72 3.29
C GLY A 30 2.66 13.54 2.32
N ARG A 31 3.13 12.30 2.09
CA ARG A 31 4.25 11.96 1.20
C ARG A 31 4.08 10.56 0.63
N TYR A 32 4.67 10.31 -0.54
CA TYR A 32 4.74 8.98 -1.15
C TYR A 32 6.14 8.71 -1.71
N LYS A 33 6.46 7.43 -1.88
CA LYS A 33 7.60 6.96 -2.68
C LYS A 33 7.27 5.60 -3.28
N TRP A 34 7.81 5.34 -4.46
CA TRP A 34 7.82 4.00 -5.04
C TRP A 34 8.90 3.15 -4.36
N ILE A 35 8.58 1.90 -4.11
CA ILE A 35 9.48 0.90 -3.54
C ILE A 35 9.24 -0.44 -4.23
N HIS A 36 10.24 -1.32 -4.18
CA HIS A 36 10.02 -2.72 -4.51
C HIS A 36 9.23 -3.41 -3.38
N PRO A 37 8.40 -4.42 -3.69
CA PRO A 37 7.66 -5.16 -2.67
C PRO A 37 8.55 -5.73 -1.54
N GLU A 38 9.75 -6.18 -1.87
CA GLU A 38 10.76 -6.74 -0.95
C GLU A 38 11.32 -5.70 0.03
N ASP A 39 11.28 -4.41 -0.34
CA ASP A 39 11.73 -3.31 0.52
C ASP A 39 10.65 -2.87 1.53
N PHE A 40 9.44 -3.44 1.46
CA PHE A 40 8.36 -3.08 2.37
C PHE A 40 8.65 -3.57 3.79
N LYS A 41 8.67 -2.64 4.76
CA LYS A 41 8.96 -2.98 6.16
C LYS A 41 7.68 -3.00 6.98
N LEU A 42 7.32 -4.15 7.56
CA LEU A 42 6.13 -4.30 8.41
C LEU A 42 6.07 -3.33 9.59
N LYS A 43 7.23 -2.83 10.06
CA LYS A 43 7.31 -1.80 11.09
C LYS A 43 6.74 -0.44 10.67
N TRP A 44 6.54 -0.20 9.38
CA TRP A 44 5.84 0.99 8.88
C TRP A 44 4.33 0.95 9.13
N LEU A 45 3.79 -0.23 9.45
CA LEU A 45 2.38 -0.42 9.75
C LEU A 45 2.13 -0.50 11.27
N PRO A 46 0.97 -0.04 11.72
CA PRO A 46 0.41 -0.45 13.00
C PRO A 46 0.34 -1.98 13.10
N GLU A 47 0.56 -2.51 14.31
CA GLU A 47 0.69 -3.95 14.54
C GLU A 47 -0.50 -4.76 14.02
N PHE A 48 -1.71 -4.28 14.26
CA PHE A 48 -2.95 -4.94 13.83
C PHE A 48 -3.09 -5.08 12.30
N LYS A 49 -2.36 -4.28 11.49
CA LYS A 49 -2.37 -4.39 10.02
C LYS A 49 -1.30 -5.33 9.48
N ARG A 50 -0.31 -5.73 10.28
CA ARG A 50 0.86 -6.47 9.79
C ARG A 50 0.49 -7.83 9.23
N GLN A 51 -0.44 -8.55 9.85
CA GLN A 51 -0.87 -9.87 9.36
C GLN A 51 -1.57 -9.78 8.00
N VAL A 52 -2.44 -8.80 7.82
CA VAL A 52 -3.12 -8.56 6.53
C VAL A 52 -2.11 -8.23 5.44
N TYR A 53 -1.14 -7.35 5.71
CA TYR A 53 -0.14 -6.99 4.71
C TYR A 53 0.86 -8.10 4.39
N ARG A 54 1.14 -9.03 5.32
CA ARG A 54 1.90 -10.25 5.00
C ARG A 54 1.19 -11.09 3.95
N ALA A 55 -0.11 -11.31 4.12
CA ALA A 55 -0.91 -12.06 3.15
C ALA A 55 -0.93 -11.35 1.79
N VAL A 56 -1.22 -10.04 1.77
CA VAL A 56 -1.26 -9.25 0.53
C VAL A 56 0.08 -9.32 -0.24
N MET A 57 1.21 -9.22 0.46
CA MET A 57 2.53 -9.23 -0.18
C MET A 57 2.90 -10.61 -0.74
N LEU A 58 2.51 -11.67 -0.03
CA LEU A 58 2.65 -13.04 -0.53
C LEU A 58 1.74 -13.28 -1.75
N ASP A 59 0.46 -12.94 -1.65
CA ASP A 59 -0.55 -13.26 -2.67
C ASP A 59 -0.30 -12.50 -3.99
N PHE A 60 0.14 -11.24 -3.92
CA PHE A 60 0.33 -10.41 -5.11
C PHE A 60 1.75 -10.42 -5.68
N PHE A 61 2.76 -10.69 -4.85
CA PHE A 61 4.16 -10.53 -5.24
C PHE A 61 5.05 -11.73 -4.88
N ASP A 62 4.50 -12.77 -4.24
CA ASP A 62 5.25 -13.93 -3.72
C ASP A 62 6.38 -13.54 -2.74
N VAL A 63 6.22 -12.42 -2.03
CA VAL A 63 7.20 -11.89 -1.07
C VAL A 63 6.84 -12.28 0.37
N ARG A 64 7.83 -12.80 1.11
CA ARG A 64 7.71 -13.16 2.54
C ARG A 64 8.36 -12.08 3.42
N LEU A 65 7.55 -11.40 4.24
CA LEU A 65 7.92 -10.24 5.08
C LEU A 65 7.91 -10.51 6.59
#